data_AF-A0A961IN85-F1
#
_entry.id   AF-A0A961IN85-F1
#
_cell.length_a   1.000
_cell.length_b   1.000
_cell.length_c   1.000
_cell.angle_alpha   90.00
_cell.angle_beta   90.00
_cell.angle_gamma   90.00
#
_symmetry.space_group_name_H-M   'P 1'
#
loop_
_entity.id
_entity.type
_entity.pdbx_description
1 polymer ?
#
loop_
_entity_poly.entity_id
_entity_poly.type
_entity_poly.pdbx_seq_one_letter_code
_entity_poly.pdbx_strand_id
1 'polypeptide(L)'
;MKKIFILPGIVILLVSLAFCGGSSEPDPATYTEICQQVVQCDAAFTGLPIDPMEVCTKTLANVEKSAPEKIQEVLECLNGQTCETQSLMQCAQGALQGQFTMP
;
A
#
# COMPACT_ATOMS: atom_id res chain seq x y z
N MET A 1 50.97 -24.46 -9.93
CA MET A 1 49.91 -25.08 -10.75
C MET A 1 48.70 -25.36 -9.88
N LYS A 2 47.51 -25.30 -10.49
CA LYS A 2 46.17 -25.78 -10.05
C LYS A 2 45.29 -24.83 -9.20
N LYS A 3 44.21 -24.38 -9.86
CA LYS A 3 43.00 -23.66 -9.39
C LYS A 3 42.07 -24.58 -8.58
N ILE A 4 41.10 -23.99 -7.85
CA ILE A 4 39.72 -24.42 -7.44
C ILE A 4 39.39 -23.59 -6.16
N PHE A 5 38.48 -22.61 -6.04
CA PHE A 5 37.11 -22.33 -6.51
C PHE A 5 36.02 -23.19 -5.88
N ILE A 6 35.67 -22.99 -4.59
CA ILE A 6 34.36 -23.33 -3.99
C ILE A 6 34.04 -22.36 -2.83
N LEU A 7 33.05 -21.50 -3.04
CA LEU A 7 32.26 -20.86 -1.98
C LEU A 7 31.41 -21.93 -1.29
N PRO A 8 31.46 -22.11 0.05
CA PRO A 8 30.42 -22.86 0.74
C PRO A 8 29.36 -21.90 1.28
N GLY A 9 28.22 -21.88 0.59
CA GLY A 9 26.91 -21.86 1.23
C GLY A 9 26.59 -20.68 2.13
N ILE A 10 26.20 -19.55 1.52
CA ILE A 10 25.26 -18.65 2.19
C ILE A 10 23.97 -19.44 2.37
N VAL A 11 23.69 -19.74 3.64
CA VAL A 11 22.44 -20.28 4.13
C VAL A 11 21.34 -19.30 3.75
N ILE A 12 20.65 -19.55 2.63
CA ILE A 12 19.38 -18.91 2.35
C ILE A 12 18.37 -19.60 3.27
N LEU A 13 18.33 -19.13 4.51
CA LEU A 13 17.18 -19.28 5.39
C LEU A 13 16.03 -18.56 4.70
N LEU A 14 15.32 -19.29 3.84
CA LEU A 14 13.94 -18.99 3.49
C LEU A 14 13.17 -19.01 4.81
N VAL A 15 13.15 -17.85 5.48
CA VAL A 15 12.14 -17.54 6.46
C VAL A 15 10.84 -17.58 5.67
N SER A 16 10.21 -18.75 5.70
CA SER A 16 8.81 -18.93 5.36
C SER A 16 8.05 -18.00 6.30
N LEU A 17 7.90 -16.75 5.87
CA LEU A 17 7.02 -15.77 6.48
C LEU A 17 5.63 -16.37 6.44
N ALA A 18 5.30 -17.00 7.56
CA ALA A 18 4.07 -16.72 8.26
C ALA A 18 2.83 -16.66 7.35
N PHE A 19 2.28 -17.84 7.06
CA PHE A 19 0.85 -18.03 7.30
C PHE A 19 0.61 -17.92 8.82
N CYS A 20 0.84 -16.74 9.39
CA CYS A 20 0.28 -16.37 10.68
C CYS A 20 -1.16 -15.99 10.38
N GLY A 21 -2.06 -16.93 10.59
CA GLY A 21 -3.49 -16.66 10.81
C GLY A 21 -3.68 -15.87 12.10
N GLY A 22 -3.19 -14.65 12.13
CA GLY A 22 -3.62 -13.63 13.07
C GLY A 22 -4.44 -12.65 12.26
N SER A 23 -5.75 -12.60 12.52
CA SER A 23 -6.57 -11.43 12.20
C SER A 23 -6.06 -10.25 13.02
N SER A 24 -4.86 -9.77 12.70
CA SER A 24 -4.37 -8.49 13.20
C SER A 24 -5.14 -7.46 12.41
N GLU A 25 -5.93 -6.64 13.10
CA GLU A 25 -6.54 -5.49 12.44
C GLU A 25 -5.43 -4.68 11.76
N PRO A 26 -5.66 -4.20 10.52
CA PRO A 26 -4.74 -3.30 9.83
C PRO A 26 -4.27 -2.18 10.73
N ASP A 27 -2.96 -2.02 10.90
CA ASP A 27 -2.39 -0.87 11.60
C ASP A 27 -2.37 0.33 10.64
N PRO A 28 -3.13 1.41 10.90
CA PRO A 28 -3.14 2.60 10.06
C PRO A 28 -1.75 3.21 9.87
N ALA A 29 -0.83 3.01 10.83
CA ALA A 29 0.55 3.52 10.76
C ALA A 29 1.33 2.94 9.57
N THR A 30 0.97 1.75 9.09
CA THR A 30 1.56 1.10 7.90
C THR A 30 1.46 1.99 6.65
N TYR A 31 0.44 2.85 6.58
CA TYR A 31 0.12 3.67 5.41
C TYR A 31 0.68 5.09 5.50
N THR A 32 1.50 5.40 6.50
CA THR A 32 1.95 6.77 6.75
C THR A 32 2.70 7.37 5.56
N GLU A 33 3.64 6.64 4.96
CA GLU A 33 4.46 7.17 3.86
C GLU A 33 3.63 7.48 2.60
N ILE A 34 2.76 6.57 2.19
CA ILE A 34 1.89 6.80 1.04
C ILE A 34 0.87 7.91 1.32
N CYS A 35 0.35 7.97 2.55
CA CYS A 35 -0.57 9.02 2.93
C CYS A 35 0.07 10.40 2.98
N GLN A 36 1.35 10.52 3.36
CA GLN A 36 2.07 11.80 3.28
C GLN A 36 2.11 12.36 1.85
N GLN A 37 2.23 11.49 0.85
CA GLN A 37 2.19 11.91 -0.56
C GLN A 37 0.76 12.24 -1.00
N VAL A 38 -0.19 11.37 -0.67
CA VAL A 38 -1.61 11.56 -1.00
C VAL A 38 -2.15 12.87 -0.46
N VAL A 39 -1.91 13.22 0.81
CA VAL A 39 -2.46 14.44 1.40
C VAL A 39 -1.85 15.72 0.84
N GLN A 40 -0.66 15.64 0.22
CA GLN A 40 -0.03 16.76 -0.47
C GLN A 40 -0.58 16.96 -1.88
N CYS A 41 -1.05 15.89 -2.51
CA CYS A 41 -1.39 15.85 -3.93
C CYS A 41 -2.89 15.83 -4.21
N ASP A 42 -3.65 15.08 -3.43
CA ASP A 42 -5.09 14.96 -3.61
C ASP A 42 -5.81 16.21 -3.09
N ALA A 43 -6.33 16.99 -4.03
CA ALA A 43 -7.04 18.24 -3.77
C ALA A 43 -8.23 18.07 -2.82
N ALA A 44 -8.79 16.86 -2.69
CA ALA A 44 -9.87 16.58 -1.75
C ALA A 44 -9.46 16.82 -0.28
N PHE A 45 -8.16 16.75 0.04
CA PHE A 45 -7.65 17.02 1.39
C PHE A 45 -7.39 18.50 1.67
N THR A 46 -7.50 19.38 0.66
CA THR A 46 -7.25 20.80 0.85
C THR A 46 -8.46 21.49 1.48
N GLY A 47 -8.25 22.20 2.59
CA GLY A 47 -9.26 23.06 3.21
C GLY A 47 -10.33 22.33 4.04
N LEU A 48 -10.15 21.04 4.31
CA LEU A 48 -11.05 20.31 5.21
C LEU A 48 -10.70 20.59 6.68
N PRO A 49 -11.70 20.74 7.57
CA PRO A 49 -11.48 20.91 9.01
C PRO A 49 -11.25 19.57 9.73
N ILE A 50 -10.54 18.64 9.09
CA ILE A 50 -10.23 17.30 9.61
C ILE A 50 -8.77 16.98 9.32
N ASP A 51 -8.15 16.10 10.10
CA ASP A 51 -6.77 15.68 9.84
C ASP A 51 -6.71 14.80 8.57
N PRO A 52 -6.10 15.28 7.48
CA PRO A 52 -6.07 14.54 6.22
C PRO A 52 -5.24 13.26 6.32
N MET A 53 -4.21 13.23 7.17
CA MET A 53 -3.39 12.04 7.41
C MET A 53 -4.19 10.95 8.10
N GLU A 54 -4.99 11.32 9.10
CA GLU A 54 -5.88 10.39 9.81
C GLU A 54 -6.92 9.80 8.85
N VAL A 55 -7.52 10.63 7.99
CA VAL A 55 -8.52 10.18 7.01
C VAL A 55 -7.90 9.22 6.00
N CYS A 56 -6.72 9.55 5.46
CA CYS A 56 -6.05 8.68 4.49
C CYS A 56 -5.69 7.31 5.09
N THR A 57 -5.00 7.32 6.24
CA THR A 57 -4.52 6.08 6.88
C THR A 57 -5.69 5.20 7.32
N LYS A 58 -6.76 5.78 7.88
CA LYS A 58 -7.99 5.04 8.22
C LYS A 58 -8.70 4.48 6.99
N THR A 59 -8.72 5.22 5.88
CA THR A 59 -9.35 4.74 4.65
C THR A 59 -8.64 3.50 4.11
N LEU A 60 -7.31 3.54 4.04
CA LEU A 60 -6.51 2.39 3.58
C LEU A 60 -6.61 1.19 4.54
N ALA A 61 -6.54 1.43 5.85
CA ALA A 61 -6.77 0.38 6.85
C ALA A 61 -8.18 -0.23 6.74
N ASN A 62 -9.20 0.57 6.46
CA ASN A 62 -10.57 0.08 6.25
C ASN A 62 -10.72 -0.73 4.97
N VAL A 63 -10.03 -0.35 3.89
CA VAL A 63 -9.98 -1.15 2.66
C VAL A 63 -9.31 -2.49 2.94
N GLU A 64 -8.14 -2.51 3.56
CA GLU A 64 -7.45 -3.77 3.91
C GLU A 64 -8.32 -4.65 4.82
N LYS A 65 -9.04 -4.04 5.77
CA LYS A 65 -9.94 -4.77 6.68
C LYS A 65 -11.14 -5.37 5.95
N SER A 66 -11.70 -4.66 4.97
CA SER A 66 -12.96 -5.04 4.30
C SER A 66 -12.74 -5.89 3.05
N ALA A 67 -11.63 -5.68 2.37
CA ALA A 67 -11.22 -6.33 1.12
C ALA A 67 -9.68 -6.41 1.07
N PRO A 68 -9.05 -7.26 1.89
CA PRO A 68 -7.58 -7.36 1.99
C PRO A 68 -6.92 -7.67 0.65
N GLU A 69 -7.58 -8.41 -0.24
CA GLU A 69 -7.10 -8.69 -1.59
C GLU A 69 -7.05 -7.46 -2.49
N LYS A 70 -7.76 -6.38 -2.14
CA LYS A 70 -7.87 -5.14 -2.92
C LYS A 70 -6.90 -4.05 -2.48
N ILE A 71 -6.32 -4.14 -1.29
CA ILE A 71 -5.42 -3.08 -0.81
C ILE A 71 -4.24 -2.87 -1.74
N GLN A 72 -3.68 -3.96 -2.28
CA GLN A 72 -2.56 -3.89 -3.20
C GLN A 72 -2.93 -3.13 -4.49
N GLU A 73 -4.12 -3.37 -5.04
CA GLU A 73 -4.62 -2.64 -6.23
C GLU A 73 -4.79 -1.13 -5.94
N VAL A 74 -5.24 -0.77 -4.72
CA VAL A 74 -5.33 0.65 -4.30
C VAL A 74 -3.95 1.29 -4.21
N LEU A 75 -2.98 0.61 -3.58
CA LEU A 75 -1.62 1.13 -3.43
C LEU A 75 -0.93 1.29 -4.79
N GLU A 76 -1.14 0.35 -5.71
CA GLU A 76 -0.63 0.44 -7.08
C GLU A 76 -1.24 1.61 -7.85
N CYS A 77 -2.55 1.82 -7.74
CA CYS A 77 -3.22 2.98 -8.32
C CYS A 77 -2.65 4.29 -7.79
N LEU A 78 -2.47 4.41 -6.48
CA LEU A 78 -1.95 5.64 -5.86
C LEU A 78 -0.50 5.92 -6.28
N ASN A 79 0.34 4.89 -6.34
CA ASN A 79 1.73 5.03 -6.79
C ASN A 79 1.87 5.27 -8.30
N GLY A 80 0.87 4.89 -9.10
CA GLY A 80 0.83 5.09 -10.54
C GLY A 80 0.31 6.47 -10.97
N GLN A 81 -0.34 7.21 -10.07
CA GLN A 81 -0.88 8.55 -10.36
C GLN A 81 0.17 9.64 -10.17
N THR A 82 0.07 10.70 -10.97
CA THR A 82 0.83 11.93 -10.73
C THR A 82 0.11 12.80 -9.72
N CYS A 83 0.83 13.72 -9.06
CA CYS A 83 0.26 14.62 -8.07
C CYS A 83 -0.96 15.42 -8.59
N GLU A 84 -1.00 15.75 -9.89
CA GLU A 84 -2.10 16.47 -10.54
C GLU A 84 -3.38 15.63 -10.70
N THR A 85 -3.25 14.30 -10.67
CA THR A 85 -4.33 13.34 -10.91
C THR A 85 -4.60 12.44 -9.71
N GLN A 86 -3.83 12.60 -8.63
CA GLN A 86 -3.87 11.72 -7.48
C GLN A 86 -5.19 11.83 -6.73
N SER A 87 -5.89 10.70 -6.57
CA SER A 87 -7.13 10.66 -5.82
C SER A 87 -7.29 9.35 -5.03
N LEU A 88 -7.22 9.46 -3.70
CA LEU A 88 -7.44 8.33 -2.79
C LEU A 88 -8.81 7.71 -3.00
N MET A 89 -9.82 8.56 -3.12
CA MET A 89 -11.22 8.16 -3.34
C MET A 89 -11.38 7.36 -4.62
N GLN A 90 -10.80 7.81 -5.74
CA GLN A 90 -10.92 7.11 -7.02
C GLN A 90 -10.20 5.76 -6.97
N CYS A 91 -8.99 5.69 -6.39
CA CYS A 91 -8.28 4.43 -6.23
C CYS A 91 -9.05 3.45 -5.32
N ALA A 92 -9.51 3.90 -4.14
CA ALA A 92 -10.27 3.06 -3.24
C ALA A 92 -11.58 2.54 -3.88
N GLN A 93 -12.33 3.41 -4.57
CA GLN A 93 -13.57 3.02 -5.24
C GLN A 93 -13.32 2.10 -6.44
N GLY A 94 -12.29 2.37 -7.25
CA GLY A 94 -11.91 1.54 -8.40
C GLY A 94 -11.58 0.11 -7.98
N ALA A 95 -10.84 -0.06 -6.88
CA ALA A 95 -10.48 -1.37 -6.35
C ALA A 95 -11.70 -2.15 -5.87
N LEU A 96 -12.58 -1.49 -5.11
CA LEU A 96 -13.77 -2.09 -4.52
C LEU A 96 -14.86 -2.41 -5.55
N GLN A 97 -14.91 -1.65 -6.65
CA GLN A 97 -15.86 -1.89 -7.75
C GLN A 97 -15.31 -2.79 -8.85
N GLY A 98 -14.03 -3.18 -8.78
CA GLY A 98 -13.34 -3.93 -9.84
C GLY A 98 -13.20 -3.14 -11.15
N GLN A 99 -13.14 -1.81 -11.06
CA GLN A 99 -13.19 -0.88 -12.20
C GLN A 99 -11.86 -0.17 -12.49
N PHE A 100 -10.73 -0.76 -12.12
CA PHE A 100 -9.44 -0.25 -12.60
C PHE A 100 -9.25 -0.59 -14.08
N THR A 101 -9.78 0.25 -14.97
CA THR A 101 -9.24 0.37 -16.32
C THR A 101 -8.03 1.29 -16.24
N MET A 102 -6.83 0.71 -16.07
CA MET A 102 -5.60 1.46 -16.31
C MET A 102 -5.63 1.95 -17.78
N PRO A 103 -5.37 3.24 -18.05
CA PRO A 103 -5.13 3.71 -19.42
C PRO A 103 -3.85 3.11 -20.01
#